data_AF-A0A4Y3FPR8-F1
#
_entry.id   AF-A0A4Y3FPR8-F1
#
_cell.length_a   1.000
_cell.length_b   1.000
_cell.length_c   1.000
_cell.angle_alpha   90.00
_cell.angle_beta   90.00
_cell.angle_gamma   90.00
#
_symmetry.space_group_name_H-M   'P 1'
#
loop_
_entity.id
_entity.type
_entity.pdbx_description
1 polymer ?
#
loop_
_entity_poly.entity_id
_entity_poly.type
_entity_poly.pdbx_seq_one_letter_code
_entity_poly.pdbx_strand_id
1 'polypeptide(L)'
;MNTMSFIRCKKRGDKKYYYEVENKWVNGKVRQKVIKYLGTSPFKHRRREVNDFEAYLIAETIMKHTPSREGVLEVLKSMGIPIPMELKGMVKSVALEYDLLKKTTYLVVK
;
A
#
# COMPACT_ATOMS: atom_id res chain seq x y z
N MET A 1 16.28 -15.80 -7.25
CA MET A 1 16.19 -14.35 -7.51
C MET A 1 14.74 -13.95 -7.30
N ASN A 2 14.43 -13.14 -6.29
CA ASN A 2 13.08 -12.60 -6.10
C ASN A 2 12.74 -11.72 -7.32
N THR A 3 11.80 -12.15 -8.15
CA THR A 3 11.19 -11.27 -9.15
C THR A 3 10.45 -10.16 -8.40
N MET A 4 10.86 -8.90 -8.58
CA MET A 4 10.13 -7.78 -7.97
C MET A 4 8.73 -7.69 -8.58
N SER A 5 7.70 -7.81 -7.73
CA SER A 5 6.33 -7.53 -8.12
C SER A 5 6.07 -6.02 -8.08
N PHE A 6 5.18 -5.54 -8.94
CA PHE A 6 4.75 -4.13 -8.96
C PHE A 6 3.27 -4.01 -9.32
N ILE A 7 2.70 -2.82 -9.10
CA ILE A 7 1.27 -2.58 -9.29
C ILE A 7 1.03 -2.03 -10.69
N ARG A 8 0.34 -2.80 -11.52
CA ARG A 8 -0.10 -2.40 -12.85
C ARG A 8 -1.53 -1.90 -12.82
N CYS A 9 -1.75 -0.72 -13.40
CA CYS A 9 -3.09 -0.18 -13.66
C CYS A 9 -3.52 -0.48 -15.10
N LYS A 10 -4.75 -0.97 -15.29
CA LYS A 10 -5.39 -1.16 -16.60
C LYS A 10 -6.76 -0.48 -16.61
N LYS A 11 -6.97 0.45 -17.54
CA LYS A 11 -8.28 1.06 -17.80
C LYS A 11 -9.14 0.08 -18.63
N ARG A 12 -10.40 -0.12 -18.26
CA ARG A 12 -11.42 -0.81 -19.08
C ARG A 12 -12.73 -0.04 -18.95
N GLY A 13 -13.19 0.54 -20.07
CA GLY A 13 -14.27 1.54 -20.05
C GLY A 13 -13.88 2.70 -19.13
N ASP A 14 -14.80 3.09 -18.25
CA ASP A 14 -14.59 4.18 -17.28
C ASP A 14 -13.90 3.76 -15.99
N LYS A 15 -13.64 2.46 -15.80
CA LYS A 15 -13.06 1.92 -14.57
C LYS A 15 -11.57 1.64 -14.73
N LYS A 16 -10.82 1.91 -13.66
CA LYS A 16 -9.41 1.49 -13.51
C LYS A 16 -9.36 0.22 -12.67
N TYR A 17 -8.55 -0.73 -13.11
CA TYR A 17 -8.34 -2.02 -12.45
C TYR A 17 -6.87 -2.22 -12.14
N TYR A 18 -6.59 -2.70 -10.94
CA TYR A 18 -5.23 -2.81 -10.41
C TYR A 18 -4.85 -4.28 -10.25
N TYR A 19 -3.61 -4.59 -10.60
CA TYR A 19 -3.06 -5.93 -10.56
C TYR A 19 -1.65 -5.85 -9.99
N GLU A 20 -1.31 -6.75 -9.08
CA GLU A 20 0.08 -7.04 -8.75
C GLU A 20 0.62 -8.01 -9.80
N VAL A 21 1.72 -7.63 -10.45
CA VAL A 21 2.33 -8.40 -11.54
C VAL A 21 3.82 -8.59 -11.30
N GLU A 22 4.37 -9.68 -11.82
CA GLU A 22 5.81 -9.92 -11.90
C GLU A 22 6.25 -10.02 -13.37
N ASN A 23 7.49 -9.59 -13.65
CA ASN A 23 8.10 -9.80 -14.95
C ASN A 23 8.68 -11.22 -15.05
N LYS A 24 8.40 -11.92 -16.14
CA LYS A 24 8.95 -13.24 -16.47
C LYS A 24 9.45 -13.26 -17.91
N TRP A 25 10.67 -13.73 -18.12
CA TRP A 25 11.20 -13.96 -19.47
C TRP A 25 10.60 -15.24 -20.06
N VAL A 26 10.02 -15.13 -21.25
CA VAL A 26 9.47 -16.25 -22.01
C VAL A 26 9.86 -16.07 -23.47
N ASN A 27 10.63 -17.02 -24.02
CA ASN A 27 11.09 -17.03 -25.41
C ASN A 27 11.72 -15.70 -25.86
N GLY A 28 12.67 -15.18 -25.08
CA GLY A 28 13.38 -13.92 -25.37
C GLY A 28 12.54 -12.65 -25.21
N LYS A 29 11.31 -12.74 -24.72
CA LYS A 29 10.43 -11.59 -24.46
C LYS A 29 10.06 -11.50 -22.99
N VAL A 30 10.04 -10.29 -22.45
CA VAL A 30 9.49 -10.04 -21.11
C VAL A 30 7.96 -10.09 -21.18
N ARG A 31 7.37 -11.01 -20.41
CA ARG A 31 5.93 -11.13 -20.21
C ARG A 31 5.61 -10.80 -18.76
N GLN A 32 4.47 -10.14 -18.54
CA GLN A 32 3.97 -9.88 -17.19
C GLN A 32 3.01 -10.98 -16.78
N LYS A 33 3.29 -11.63 -15.65
CA LYS A 33 2.39 -12.59 -15.01
C LYS A 33 1.63 -11.88 -13.90
N VAL A 34 0.31 -12.01 -13.89
CA VAL A 34 -0.53 -11.49 -12.80
C VAL A 34 -0.37 -12.40 -11.58
N ILE A 35 0.07 -11.82 -10.47
CA ILE A 35 0.16 -12.50 -9.17
C ILE A 35 -1.16 -12.36 -8.43
N LYS A 36 -1.71 -11.13 -8.38
CA LYS A 36 -2.91 -10.82 -7.61
C LYS A 36 -3.76 -9.76 -8.31
N TYR A 37 -5.08 -9.94 -8.31
CA TYR A 37 -6.02 -8.91 -8.71
C TYR A 37 -6.42 -8.07 -7.50
N LEU A 38 -6.33 -6.75 -7.61
CA LEU A 38 -6.58 -5.80 -6.52
C LEU A 38 -7.92 -5.07 -6.68
N GLY A 39 -8.70 -5.37 -7.72
CA GLY A 39 -9.98 -4.70 -7.96
C GLY A 39 -9.81 -3.29 -8.50
N THR A 40 -10.77 -2.41 -8.16
CA THR A 40 -10.81 -1.00 -8.57
C THR A 40 -10.12 -0.06 -7.58
N SER A 41 -9.66 -0.58 -6.44
CA SER A 41 -8.85 0.17 -5.48
C SER A 41 -7.62 -0.65 -5.11
N PRO A 42 -6.40 -0.15 -5.39
CA PRO A 42 -5.16 -0.87 -5.08
C PRO A 42 -4.88 -0.96 -3.57
N PHE A 43 -5.70 -0.30 -2.75
CA PHE A 43 -5.57 -0.23 -1.30
C PHE A 43 -6.61 -1.07 -0.55
N LYS A 44 -7.55 -1.73 -1.25
CA LYS A 44 -8.69 -2.46 -0.63
C LYS A 44 -8.28 -3.49 0.44
N HIS A 45 -7.04 -3.96 0.41
CA HIS A 45 -6.49 -4.94 1.37
C HIS A 45 -5.29 -4.41 2.17
N ARG A 46 -4.98 -3.10 2.14
CA ARG A 46 -3.89 -2.52 2.93
C ARG A 46 -4.37 -2.16 4.34
N ARG A 47 -4.86 -3.17 5.04
CA ARG A 47 -5.04 -3.19 6.49
C ARG A 47 -3.90 -4.03 7.06
N ARG A 48 -2.99 -3.42 7.83
CA ARG A 48 -1.86 -4.11 8.45
C ARG A 48 -1.97 -3.96 9.96
N GLU A 49 -1.83 -5.05 10.68
CA GLU A 49 -1.64 -4.99 12.13
C GLU A 49 -0.36 -4.23 12.48
N VAL A 50 -0.45 -3.38 13.48
CA VAL A 50 0.68 -2.60 14.01
C VAL A 50 0.77 -2.79 15.51
N ASN A 51 2.00 -2.82 16.03
CA ASN A 51 2.22 -2.82 17.47
C ASN A 51 2.06 -1.41 18.08
N ASP A 52 2.13 -1.31 19.40
CA ASP A 52 1.89 -0.05 20.12
C ASP A 52 2.89 1.05 19.75
N PHE A 53 4.17 0.71 19.58
CA PHE A 53 5.21 1.66 19.17
C PHE A 53 4.98 2.17 17.75
N GLU A 54 4.63 1.26 16.84
CA GLU A 54 4.26 1.58 15.46
C GLU A 54 3.04 2.50 15.40
N ALA A 55 1.99 2.19 16.18
CA ALA A 55 0.78 3.01 16.26
C ALA A 55 1.08 4.40 16.85
N TYR A 56 1.89 4.47 17.91
CA TYR A 56 2.32 5.74 18.51
C TYR A 56 3.04 6.64 17.50
N LEU A 57 4.03 6.11 16.78
CA LEU A 57 4.81 6.89 15.81
C LEU A 57 3.93 7.42 14.67
N ILE A 58 3.00 6.60 14.17
CA ILE A 58 2.04 7.02 13.14
C ILE A 58 1.12 8.12 13.68
N ALA A 59 0.56 7.94 14.88
CA ALA A 59 -0.33 8.89 15.52
C ALA A 59 0.38 10.24 15.74
N GLU A 60 1.59 10.23 16.30
CA GLU A 60 2.42 11.41 16.50
C GLU A 60 2.68 12.13 15.16
N THR A 61 3.05 11.38 14.13
CA THR A 61 3.30 11.92 12.79
C THR A 61 2.06 12.59 12.21
N ILE A 62 0.90 11.94 12.31
CA ILE A 62 -0.40 12.49 11.84
C ILE A 62 -0.76 13.76 12.60
N MET A 63 -0.50 13.81 13.91
CA MET A 63 -0.87 14.93 14.78
C MET A 63 0.07 16.14 14.66
N LYS A 64 1.32 15.96 14.22
CA LYS A 64 2.27 17.07 14.04
C LYS A 64 1.88 17.98 12.87
N HIS A 65 1.25 19.11 13.18
CA HIS A 65 1.11 20.35 12.38
C HIS A 65 0.94 20.21 10.86
N THR A 66 0.15 19.23 10.39
CA THR A 66 -0.09 18.97 8.96
C THR A 66 1.12 18.31 8.28
N PRO A 67 1.39 17.02 8.58
CA PRO A 67 2.49 16.33 7.94
C PRO A 67 2.28 16.29 6.42
N SER A 68 3.36 16.48 5.66
CA SER A 68 3.31 16.27 4.21
C SER A 68 2.99 14.80 3.92
N ARG A 69 2.38 14.53 2.76
CA ARG A 69 2.16 13.16 2.30
C ARG A 69 3.46 12.38 2.32
N GLU A 70 4.55 13.01 1.88
CA GLU A 70 5.88 12.46 1.83
C GLU A 70 6.39 12.07 3.22
N GLY A 71 6.21 12.94 4.23
CA GLY A 71 6.62 12.64 5.60
C GLY A 71 5.89 11.44 6.19
N VAL A 72 4.57 11.34 5.99
CA VAL A 72 3.81 10.16 6.42
C VAL A 72 4.30 8.90 5.69
N LEU A 73 4.55 8.97 4.38
CA LEU A 73 5.04 7.84 3.59
C LEU A 73 6.46 7.38 3.98
N GLU A 74 7.32 8.30 4.42
CA GLU A 74 8.66 7.98 4.94
C GLU A 74 8.58 7.21 6.26
N VAL A 75 7.69 7.61 7.16
CA VAL A 75 7.41 6.88 8.41
C VAL A 75 6.88 5.48 8.09
N LEU A 76 5.91 5.35 7.18
CA LEU A 76 5.43 4.03 6.77
C LEU A 76 6.54 3.16 6.17
N LYS A 77 7.45 3.76 5.40
CA LYS A 77 8.60 3.06 4.83
C LYS A 77 9.59 2.59 5.91
N SER A 78 9.89 3.41 6.92
CA SER A 78 10.78 3.03 8.03
C SER A 78 10.19 1.89 8.88
N MET A 79 8.86 1.78 8.92
CA MET A 79 8.11 0.70 9.57
C MET A 79 7.96 -0.57 8.71
N GLY A 80 8.63 -0.65 7.55
CA GLY A 80 8.55 -1.80 6.66
C GLY A 80 7.25 -1.89 5.85
N ILE A 81 6.54 -0.78 5.65
CA ILE A 81 5.33 -0.68 4.81
C ILE A 81 5.62 0.22 3.60
N PRO A 82 6.48 -0.20 2.66
CA PRO A 82 6.71 0.59 1.48
C PRO A 82 5.42 0.67 0.65
N ILE A 83 4.94 1.89 0.42
CA ILE A 83 3.91 2.15 -0.59
C ILE A 83 4.60 2.16 -1.96
N PRO A 84 4.19 1.29 -2.90
CA PRO A 84 4.73 1.26 -4.25
C PRO A 84 4.66 2.64 -4.89
N MET A 85 5.68 2.98 -5.70
CA MET A 85 5.81 4.30 -6.30
C MET A 85 4.56 4.68 -7.12
N GLU A 86 3.98 3.71 -7.81
CA GLU A 86 2.78 3.85 -8.64
C GLU A 86 1.54 4.23 -7.82
N LEU A 87 1.56 3.97 -6.51
CA LEU A 87 0.45 4.22 -5.59
C LEU A 87 0.64 5.46 -4.73
N LYS A 88 1.85 6.02 -4.60
CA LYS A 88 2.11 7.16 -3.70
C LYS A 88 1.17 8.33 -3.94
N GLY A 89 0.99 8.75 -5.19
CA GLY A 89 0.08 9.84 -5.56
C GLY A 89 -1.40 9.50 -5.43
N MET A 90 -1.73 8.23 -5.19
CA MET A 90 -3.10 7.76 -4.96
C MET A 90 -3.47 7.69 -3.48
N VAL A 91 -2.50 7.84 -2.56
CA VAL A 91 -2.77 7.86 -1.12
C VAL A 91 -3.46 9.16 -0.76
N LYS A 92 -4.71 9.03 -0.32
CA LYS A 92 -5.60 10.11 0.12
C LYS A 92 -5.60 10.25 1.63
N SER A 93 -5.50 9.15 2.36
CA SER A 93 -5.53 9.17 3.82
C SER A 93 -4.85 7.96 4.44
N VAL A 94 -4.38 8.15 5.66
CA VAL A 94 -3.88 7.09 6.55
C VAL A 94 -4.68 7.16 7.84
N ALA A 95 -5.06 6.01 8.38
CA ALA A 95 -5.84 5.90 9.60
C ALA A 95 -5.32 4.76 10.49
N LEU A 96 -5.46 4.95 11.81
CA LEU A 96 -5.34 3.88 12.79
C LEU A 96 -6.73 3.46 13.19
N GLU A 97 -7.05 2.19 13.00
CA GLU A 97 -8.34 1.57 13.36
C GLU A 97 -8.10 0.59 14.51
N TYR A 98 -8.75 0.81 15.65
CA TYR A 98 -8.70 -0.10 16.80
C TYR A 98 -9.87 -1.08 16.75
N ASP A 99 -9.56 -2.37 16.74
CA ASP A 99 -10.54 -3.45 16.80
C ASP A 99 -10.79 -3.84 18.27
N LEU A 100 -11.95 -3.46 18.80
CA LEU A 100 -12.32 -3.70 20.21
C LEU A 100 -12.41 -5.19 20.57
N LEU A 101 -12.80 -6.04 19.61
CA LEU A 101 -12.98 -7.48 19.86
C LEU A 101 -11.63 -8.18 19.91
N LYS A 102 -10.74 -7.84 18.97
CA LYS A 102 -9.39 -8.42 18.90
C LYS A 102 -8.39 -7.73 19.82
N LYS A 103 -8.73 -6.53 20.30
CA LYS A 103 -7.85 -5.63 21.05
C LYS A 103 -6.56 -5.31 20.27
N THR A 104 -6.71 -5.06 18.98
CA THR A 104 -5.59 -4.88 18.03
C THR A 104 -5.74 -3.60 17.24
N THR A 105 -4.64 -2.88 17.06
CA THR A 105 -4.58 -1.69 16.21
C THR A 105 -4.15 -2.05 14.80
N TYR A 106 -4.81 -1.44 13.82
CA TYR A 106 -4.51 -1.62 12.41
C TYR A 106 -4.19 -0.29 11.75
N LEU A 107 -3.13 -0.29 10.94
CA LEU A 107 -2.92 0.75 9.95
C LEU A 107 -3.78 0.48 8.72
N VAL A 108 -4.52 1.50 8.29
CA VAL A 108 -5.27 1.50 7.03
C VAL A 108 -4.81 2.66 6.15
N VAL A 109 -4.46 2.33 4.91
CA VAL A 109 -4.08 3.31 3.88
C VAL A 109 -5.16 3.33 2.81
N LYS A 110 -5.63 4.51 2.39
CA LYS A 110 -6.70 4.68 1.39
C LYS A 110 -6.30 5.67 0.31
#